data_AF-A0A1F9QTA1-F1
#
_entry.id   AF-A0A1F9QTA1-F1
#
_cell.length_a   1.000
_cell.length_b   1.000
_cell.length_c   1.000
_cell.angle_alpha   90.00
_cell.angle_beta   90.00
_cell.angle_gamma   90.00
#
_symmetry.space_group_name_H-M   'P 1'
#
loop_
_entity.id
_entity.type
_entity.pdbx_description
1 polymer ?
#
loop_
_entity_poly.entity_id
_entity_poly.type
_entity_poly.pdbx_seq_one_letter_code
_entity_poly.pdbx_strand_id
1 'polypeptide(L)'
;MTDPKRIEAAAVKLTVDLTRQRLVVVSSGTNKEFKISSGLPPEHATPGSGSCYAPDFIEEMHYSSLYNKAPMPNSIFFNGNIAMHGTNAEAMLGRPASHGCIRLSKADAKTVYALVRANGKSKAVICVQGVTPAPKP
;
A
#
# COMPACT_ATOMS: atom_id res chain seq x y z
N MET A 1 -10.05 -5.91 -9.60
CA MET A 1 -10.76 -4.71 -9.10
C MET A 1 -11.92 -5.15 -8.22
N THR A 2 -12.34 -4.34 -7.26
CA THR A 2 -13.48 -4.66 -6.37
C THR A 2 -14.77 -3.94 -6.79
N ASP A 3 -15.92 -4.39 -6.26
CA ASP A 3 -17.25 -3.85 -6.57
C ASP A 3 -17.43 -2.43 -5.99
N PRO A 4 -17.99 -1.47 -6.77
CA PRO A 4 -18.45 -0.16 -6.29
C PRO A 4 -19.15 -0.13 -4.92
N LYS A 5 -20.04 -1.09 -4.65
CA LYS A 5 -20.75 -1.15 -3.36
C LYS A 5 -19.80 -1.27 -2.17
N ARG A 6 -18.71 -2.01 -2.33
CA ARG A 6 -17.68 -2.14 -1.31
C ARG A 6 -16.89 -0.84 -1.13
N ILE A 7 -16.57 -0.14 -2.23
CA ILE A 7 -15.85 1.14 -2.19
C ILE A 7 -16.66 2.16 -1.37
N GLU A 8 -17.97 2.21 -1.58
CA GLU A 8 -18.87 3.12 -0.86
C GLU A 8 -18.93 2.79 0.63
N ALA A 9 -19.20 1.52 0.96
CA ALA A 9 -19.42 1.03 2.32
C ALA A 9 -18.14 0.74 3.13
N ALA A 10 -16.94 0.92 2.57
CA ALA A 10 -15.69 0.61 3.25
C ALA A 10 -15.49 1.49 4.49
N ALA A 11 -15.26 0.84 5.63
CA ALA A 11 -14.91 1.50 6.90
C ALA A 11 -13.46 1.99 6.94
N VAL A 12 -12.59 1.40 6.11
CA VAL A 12 -11.20 1.83 5.94
C VAL A 12 -10.92 2.02 4.46
N LYS A 13 -10.61 3.26 4.07
CA LYS A 13 -10.26 3.64 2.70
C LYS A 13 -8.78 4.01 2.66
N LEU A 14 -8.02 3.28 1.87
CA LEU A 14 -6.59 3.45 1.68
C LEU A 14 -6.35 3.93 0.24
N THR A 15 -6.00 5.20 0.06
CA THR A 15 -5.77 5.77 -1.27
C THR A 15 -4.29 6.00 -1.50
N VAL A 16 -3.72 5.22 -2.41
CA VAL A 16 -2.33 5.32 -2.87
C VAL A 16 -2.25 6.35 -4.00
N ASP A 17 -1.62 7.48 -3.71
CA ASP A 17 -1.30 8.51 -4.70
C ASP A 17 0.14 8.32 -5.19
N LEU A 18 0.28 7.74 -6.39
CA LEU A 18 1.57 7.45 -7.00
C LEU A 18 2.32 8.74 -7.38
N THR A 19 1.61 9.79 -7.79
CA THR A 19 2.23 11.04 -8.21
C THR A 19 2.90 11.75 -7.03
N ARG A 20 2.19 11.85 -5.90
CA ARG A 20 2.71 12.51 -4.69
C ARG A 20 3.56 11.59 -3.81
N GLN A 21 3.59 10.30 -4.12
CA GLN A 21 4.18 9.25 -3.27
C GLN A 21 3.62 9.34 -1.85
N ARG A 22 2.29 9.29 -1.75
CA ARG A 22 1.54 9.34 -0.48
C ARG A 22 0.49 8.25 -0.38
N LEU A 23 0.23 7.83 0.85
CA LEU A 23 -0.93 7.03 1.21
C LEU A 23 -1.85 7.87 2.08
N VAL A 24 -3.09 8.08 1.63
CA VAL A 24 -4.15 8.69 2.43
C VAL A 24 -4.96 7.59 3.09
N VAL A 25 -5.14 7.69 4.40
CA VAL A 25 -5.83 6.71 5.24
C VAL A 25 -7.04 7.39 5.86
N VAL A 26 -8.23 6.95 5.45
CA VAL A 26 -9.50 7.44 5.97
C VAL A 26 -10.26 6.30 6.65
N SER A 27 -10.63 6.51 7.91
CA SER A 27 -11.52 5.65 8.69
C SER A 27 -12.27 6.50 9.72
N SER A 28 -13.23 5.92 10.46
CA SER A 28 -13.97 6.67 11.49
C SER A 28 -13.02 7.36 12.47
N GLY A 29 -13.04 8.71 12.48
CA GLY A 29 -12.17 9.53 13.32
C GLY A 29 -10.68 9.54 12.93
N THR A 30 -10.29 8.93 11.80
CA THR A 30 -8.90 8.92 11.31
C THR A 30 -8.84 9.49 9.90
N ASN A 31 -8.08 10.56 9.73
CA ASN A 31 -7.66 11.07 8.42
C ASN A 31 -6.15 11.37 8.50
N LYS A 32 -5.33 10.48 7.96
CA LYS A 32 -3.87 10.57 8.02
C LYS A 32 -3.27 10.43 6.64
N GLU A 33 -2.10 11.01 6.45
CA GLU A 33 -1.33 10.87 5.23
C GLU A 33 0.10 10.43 5.56
N PHE A 34 0.59 9.40 4.86
CA PHE A 34 1.91 8.82 5.07
C PHE A 34 2.74 8.89 3.80
N LYS A 35 4.07 9.03 3.95
CA LYS A 35 4.99 8.89 2.82
C LYS A 35 5.04 7.42 2.40
N ILE A 36 5.03 7.17 1.09
CA ILE A 36 5.26 5.84 0.54
C ILE A 36 6.48 5.81 -0.36
N SER A 37 6.96 4.61 -0.67
CA SER A 37 7.82 4.37 -1.82
C SER A 37 7.18 3.29 -2.69
N SER A 38 6.69 3.69 -3.86
CA SER A 38 6.08 2.80 -4.83
C SER A 38 7.12 2.15 -5.75
N GLY A 39 6.64 1.35 -6.69
CA GLY A 39 7.45 0.66 -7.69
C GLY A 39 8.19 1.60 -8.64
N LEU A 40 9.47 1.33 -8.90
CA LEU A 40 10.31 2.12 -9.79
C LEU A 40 10.02 1.80 -11.27
N PRO A 41 9.49 2.75 -12.07
CA PRO A 41 9.26 2.52 -13.49
C PRO A 41 10.59 2.56 -14.29
N PRO A 42 10.63 1.95 -15.49
CA PRO A 42 9.52 1.23 -16.14
C PRO A 42 9.38 -0.23 -15.69
N GLU A 43 10.47 -0.87 -15.27
CA GLU A 43 10.53 -2.33 -15.05
C GLU A 43 9.72 -2.80 -13.84
N HIS A 44 9.52 -1.92 -12.85
CA HIS A 44 8.87 -2.27 -11.60
C HIS A 44 7.75 -1.32 -11.21
N ALA A 45 7.10 -0.67 -12.18
CA ALA A 45 5.99 0.21 -11.91
C ALA A 45 4.92 -0.49 -11.05
N THR A 46 4.38 0.21 -10.04
CA THR A 46 3.22 -0.29 -9.30
C THR A 46 2.02 -0.39 -10.26
N PRO A 47 1.43 -1.58 -10.45
CA PRO A 47 0.29 -1.74 -11.34
C PRO A 47 -1.01 -1.25 -10.69
N GLY A 48 -2.03 -1.03 -11.50
CA GLY A 48 -3.40 -0.84 -11.00
C GLY A 48 -3.84 0.60 -10.77
N SER A 49 -3.11 1.59 -11.29
CA SER A 49 -3.60 2.98 -11.27
C SER A 49 -4.99 3.10 -11.94
N GLY A 50 -5.87 3.87 -11.33
CA GLY A 50 -7.29 4.00 -11.73
C GLY A 50 -8.19 2.90 -11.19
N SER A 51 -7.69 2.03 -10.30
CA SER A 51 -8.43 0.86 -9.81
C SER A 51 -8.48 0.81 -8.29
N CYS A 52 -9.56 0.23 -7.77
CA CYS A 52 -9.70 -0.12 -6.36
C CYS A 52 -9.76 -1.64 -6.16
N TYR A 53 -9.24 -2.08 -5.02
CA TYR A 53 -9.00 -3.47 -4.69
C TYR A 53 -9.48 -3.77 -3.27
N ALA A 54 -9.97 -4.99 -3.08
CA ALA A 54 -10.13 -5.56 -1.75
C ALA A 54 -8.78 -6.11 -1.28
N PRO A 55 -8.46 -6.05 0.02
CA PRO A 55 -7.33 -6.82 0.54
C PRO A 55 -7.58 -8.33 0.36
N ASP A 56 -6.62 -9.01 -0.25
CA ASP A 56 -6.63 -10.47 -0.47
C ASP A 56 -6.38 -11.17 0.88
N PHE A 57 -5.27 -10.83 1.53
CA PHE A 57 -4.89 -11.32 2.85
C PHE A 57 -3.96 -10.32 3.54
N ILE A 58 -3.83 -10.48 4.87
CA ILE A 58 -2.98 -9.64 5.71
C ILE A 58 -2.11 -10.54 6.59
N GLU A 59 -0.83 -10.18 6.76
CA GLU A 59 0.13 -10.91 7.57
C GLU A 59 0.97 -9.94 8.40
N GLU A 60 1.08 -10.19 9.71
CA GLU A 60 1.85 -9.30 10.60
C GLU A 60 3.35 -9.32 10.28
N MET A 61 3.86 -10.46 9.80
CA MET A 61 5.20 -10.58 9.24
C MET A 61 5.19 -11.51 8.03
N HIS A 62 5.52 -10.96 6.87
CA HIS A 62 5.75 -11.72 5.65
C HIS A 62 7.24 -11.69 5.28
N TYR A 63 7.75 -12.77 4.68
CA TYR A 63 9.12 -12.82 4.18
C TYR A 63 9.08 -13.11 2.68
N SER A 64 9.56 -12.16 1.87
CA SER A 64 9.50 -12.30 0.41
C SER A 64 10.47 -13.38 -0.07
N SER A 65 9.94 -14.46 -0.65
CA SER A 65 10.74 -15.50 -1.31
C SER A 65 11.49 -14.97 -2.55
N LEU A 66 10.95 -13.96 -3.22
CA LEU A 66 11.52 -13.34 -4.42
C LEU A 66 12.72 -12.41 -4.11
N TYR A 67 12.82 -11.89 -2.88
CA TYR A 67 13.85 -10.93 -2.49
C TYR A 67 14.66 -11.43 -1.30
N ASN A 68 15.26 -12.62 -1.40
CA ASN A 68 16.15 -13.20 -0.39
C ASN A 68 15.60 -13.16 1.05
N LYS A 69 14.32 -13.53 1.23
CA LYS A 69 13.61 -13.47 2.52
C LYS A 69 13.60 -12.06 3.14
N ALA A 70 13.52 -11.01 2.32
CA ALA A 70 13.39 -9.65 2.80
C ALA A 70 12.13 -9.53 3.71
N PRO A 71 12.27 -8.95 4.92
CA PRO A 71 11.16 -8.81 5.84
C PRO A 71 10.17 -7.75 5.35
N MET A 72 8.89 -8.11 5.37
CA MET A 72 7.75 -7.28 5.01
C MET A 72 6.78 -7.26 6.21
N PRO A 73 7.10 -6.50 7.27
CA PRO A 73 6.22 -6.39 8.43
C PRO A 73 4.91 -5.69 8.07
N ASN A 74 3.81 -6.10 8.72
CA ASN A 74 2.48 -5.50 8.58
C ASN A 74 1.99 -5.48 7.12
N SER A 75 2.08 -6.63 6.46
CA SER A 75 1.77 -6.78 5.04
C SER A 75 0.27 -6.88 4.78
N ILE A 76 -0.19 -6.16 3.76
CA ILE A 76 -1.57 -6.19 3.25
C ILE A 76 -1.48 -6.39 1.74
N PHE A 77 -1.75 -7.61 1.28
CA PHE A 77 -1.80 -7.96 -0.14
C PHE A 77 -3.16 -7.56 -0.72
N PHE A 78 -3.17 -7.03 -1.94
CA PHE A 78 -4.40 -6.51 -2.55
C PHE A 78 -4.48 -6.65 -4.07
N ASN A 79 -3.39 -7.03 -4.73
CA ASN A 79 -3.37 -7.23 -6.17
C ASN A 79 -2.34 -8.32 -6.51
N GLY A 80 -2.67 -9.57 -6.15
CA GLY A 80 -1.77 -10.70 -6.32
C GLY A 80 -0.54 -10.58 -5.43
N ASN A 81 0.65 -10.43 -6.04
CA ASN A 81 1.92 -10.29 -5.31
C ASN A 81 2.23 -8.85 -4.86
N ILE A 82 1.33 -7.89 -5.10
CA ILE A 82 1.49 -6.50 -4.68
C ILE A 82 0.89 -6.30 -3.28
N ALA A 83 1.69 -5.74 -2.37
CA ALA A 83 1.31 -5.46 -1.00
C ALA A 83 1.67 -4.04 -0.56
N MET A 84 0.94 -3.54 0.44
CA MET A 84 1.42 -2.50 1.34
C MET A 84 2.18 -3.16 2.49
N HIS A 85 3.38 -2.71 2.81
CA HIS A 85 4.16 -3.26 3.92
C HIS A 85 5.19 -2.27 4.48
N GLY A 86 5.67 -2.51 5.69
CA GLY A 86 6.76 -1.74 6.29
C GLY A 86 8.11 -2.06 5.64
N THR A 87 9.03 -1.09 5.63
CA THR A 87 10.37 -1.27 5.04
C THR A 87 11.50 -0.89 6.00
N ASN A 88 12.69 -1.46 5.77
CA ASN A 88 13.93 -0.97 6.37
C ASN A 88 14.53 0.20 5.57
N ALA A 89 14.12 0.40 4.31
CA ALA A 89 14.62 1.46 3.44
C ALA A 89 13.83 2.76 3.59
N GLU A 90 13.60 3.22 4.83
CA GLU A 90 12.74 4.38 5.11
C GLU A 90 13.26 5.68 4.48
N ALA A 91 14.58 5.79 4.24
CA ALA A 91 15.20 6.88 3.50
C ALA A 91 14.73 7.00 2.03
N MET A 92 14.06 5.97 1.49
CA MET A 92 13.47 6.00 0.16
C MET A 92 12.02 6.47 0.13
N LEU A 93 11.38 6.71 1.29
CA LEU A 93 9.98 7.14 1.35
C LEU A 93 9.82 8.56 0.78
N GLY A 94 8.79 8.74 -0.04
CA GLY A 94 8.53 9.95 -0.81
C GLY A 94 9.05 9.90 -2.25
N ARG A 95 9.67 8.80 -2.67
CA ARG A 95 10.08 8.55 -4.05
C ARG A 95 9.88 7.08 -4.45
N PRO A 96 9.70 6.78 -5.75
CA PRO A 96 9.63 5.39 -6.22
C PRO A 96 10.98 4.70 -6.05
N ALA A 97 10.99 3.49 -5.51
CA ALA A 97 12.21 2.69 -5.31
C ALA A 97 11.94 1.19 -5.03
N SER A 98 10.67 0.77 -5.05
CA SER A 98 10.30 -0.62 -4.80
C SER A 98 10.23 -1.42 -6.10
N HIS A 99 9.96 -2.72 -5.95
CA HIS A 99 9.69 -3.62 -7.07
C HIS A 99 8.18 -3.80 -7.33
N GLY A 100 7.39 -2.73 -7.17
CA GLY A 100 5.94 -2.72 -7.38
C GLY A 100 5.12 -2.57 -6.10
N CYS A 101 5.58 -3.13 -4.98
CA CYS A 101 4.92 -2.98 -3.68
C CYS A 101 4.88 -1.53 -3.18
N ILE A 102 3.95 -1.24 -2.27
CA ILE A 102 3.85 0.06 -1.60
C ILE A 102 4.56 -0.02 -0.26
N ARG A 103 5.75 0.56 -0.16
CA ARG A 103 6.52 0.60 1.08
C ARG A 103 6.07 1.76 1.97
N LEU A 104 5.92 1.49 3.25
CA LEU A 104 5.65 2.44 4.32
C LEU A 104 6.79 2.39 5.36
N SER A 105 6.90 3.41 6.21
CA SER A 105 7.71 3.25 7.44
C SER A 105 7.15 2.11 8.28
N LYS A 106 7.96 1.51 9.15
CA LYS A 106 7.45 0.42 10.01
C LYS A 106 6.29 0.88 10.91
N ALA A 107 6.38 2.11 11.41
CA ALA A 107 5.36 2.71 12.26
C ALA A 107 4.05 2.96 11.51
N ASP A 108 4.13 3.48 10.28
CA ASP A 108 2.96 3.76 9.46
C ASP A 108 2.31 2.45 8.99
N ALA A 109 3.11 1.46 8.57
CA ALA A 109 2.62 0.15 8.20
C ALA A 109 1.87 -0.53 9.35
N LYS A 110 2.42 -0.47 10.57
CA LYS A 110 1.75 -0.98 11.78
C LYS A 110 0.42 -0.28 12.02
N THR A 111 0.37 1.04 11.85
CA THR A 111 -0.87 1.82 12.00
C THR A 111 -1.94 1.39 10.98
N VAL A 112 -1.57 1.30 9.71
CA VAL A 112 -2.49 0.89 8.63
C VAL A 112 -2.98 -0.55 8.84
N TYR A 113 -2.07 -1.47 9.15
CA TYR A 113 -2.39 -2.87 9.42
C TYR A 113 -3.33 -3.03 10.61
N ALA A 114 -3.07 -2.33 11.72
CA ALA A 114 -3.94 -2.35 12.89
C ALA A 114 -5.36 -1.87 12.56
N LEU A 115 -5.49 -0.79 11.76
CA LEU A 115 -6.79 -0.28 11.34
C LEU A 115 -7.56 -1.31 10.48
N VAL A 116 -6.90 -1.92 9.50
CA VAL A 116 -7.51 -2.94 8.64
C VAL A 116 -7.87 -4.20 9.43
N ARG A 117 -7.01 -4.63 10.37
CA ARG A 117 -7.25 -5.78 11.24
C ARG A 117 -8.44 -5.52 12.18
N ALA A 118 -8.49 -4.36 12.82
CA ALA A 118 -9.54 -4.01 13.79
C ALA A 118 -10.93 -3.89 13.14
N ASN A 119 -11.02 -3.32 11.93
CA ASN A 119 -12.28 -3.20 11.21
C ASN A 119 -12.66 -4.46 10.41
N GLY A 120 -11.69 -5.35 10.20
CA GLY A 120 -11.79 -6.52 9.34
C GLY A 120 -11.46 -6.19 7.87
N LYS A 121 -10.64 -7.04 7.25
CA LYS A 121 -10.19 -6.85 5.85
C LYS A 121 -11.33 -6.71 4.84
N SER A 122 -12.48 -7.34 5.11
CA SER A 122 -13.68 -7.27 4.27
C SER A 122 -14.29 -5.86 4.21
N LYS A 123 -14.02 -5.00 5.20
CA LYS A 123 -14.47 -3.62 5.27
C LYS A 123 -13.41 -2.60 4.84
N ALA A 124 -12.28 -3.07 4.32
CA ALA A 124 -11.23 -2.21 3.78
C ALA A 124 -11.24 -2.22 2.24
N VAL A 125 -10.81 -1.10 1.67
CA VAL A 125 -10.57 -0.92 0.24
C VAL A 125 -9.27 -0.17 0.01
N ILE A 126 -8.56 -0.53 -1.06
CA ILE A 126 -7.30 0.06 -1.47
C ILE A 126 -7.47 0.59 -2.89
N CYS A 127 -7.37 1.90 -3.08
CA CYS A 127 -7.47 2.55 -4.38
C CYS A 127 -6.11 3.09 -4.79
N VAL A 128 -5.67 2.77 -6.01
CA VAL A 128 -4.40 3.24 -6.57
C VAL A 128 -4.70 4.27 -7.65
N GLN A 129 -4.06 5.44 -7.58
CA GLN A 129 -4.29 6.54 -8.50
C GLN A 129 -3.00 7.29 -8.82
N GLY A 130 -3.06 8.12 -9.87
CA GLY A 130 -1.94 8.94 -10.32
C GLY A 130 -0.91 8.15 -11.15
N VAL A 131 0.23 8.79 -11.41
CA VAL A 131 1.30 8.22 -12.24
C VAL A 131 2.59 8.31 -11.46
N THR A 132 3.31 7.20 -11.38
CA THR A 132 4.61 7.17 -10.71
C THR A 132 5.58 8.12 -11.42
N PRO A 133 6.21 9.07 -10.70
CA PRO A 133 7.21 9.95 -11.30
C PRO A 133 8.37 9.16 -11.89
N ALA A 134 8.91 9.62 -13.01
CA ALA A 134 10.14 9.07 -13.55
C ALA A 134 11.29 9.22 -12.52
N PRO A 135 12.29 8.32 -12.54
CA PRO A 135 13.51 8.52 -11.76
C PRO A 135 14.09 9.89 -12.09
N LYS A 136 14.48 10.66 -11.06
CA LYS A 136 15.28 11.86 -11.30
C LYS A 136 16.66 11.41 -11.78
N PRO A 137 17.22 12.02 -12.85
CA PRO A 137 18.55 11.72 -13.34
C PRO A 137 19.63 12.01 -12.29
#